data_AF-A0A3D9BEZ2-F1
#
_entry.id   AF-A0A3D9BEZ2-F1
#
_cell.length_a   1.000
_cell.length_b   1.000
_cell.length_c   1.000
_cell.angle_alpha   90.00
_cell.angle_beta   90.00
_cell.angle_gamma   90.00
#
_symmetry.space_group_name_H-M   'P 1'
#
loop_
_entity.id
_entity.type
_entity.pdbx_description
1 polymer ?
#
loop_
_entity_poly.entity_id
_entity_poly.type
_entity_poly.pdbx_seq_one_letter_code
_entity_poly.pdbx_strand_id
1 'polypeptide(L)'
;YVKLRRDGLRGALFGTNAAAMLAFALGASGLAALLHLALSGSPAQALDSLLNTLSGVTTAGFSVAPVDAAPPLLALLLAVMVVGGGAGSTAGGIKLERALTFARAVRVALLRLRVPAEAVTPLMANGER
;
A
#
# COMPACT_ATOMS: atom_id res chain seq x y z
N TYR A 1 11.01 -4.10 -15.34
CA TYR A 1 12.17 -4.01 -16.25
C TYR A 1 11.76 -4.07 -17.73
N VAL A 2 11.08 -5.14 -18.18
CA VAL A 2 10.65 -5.30 -19.58
C VAL A 2 9.72 -4.15 -20.05
N LYS A 3 8.65 -3.84 -19.30
CA LYS A 3 7.76 -2.71 -19.62
C LYS A 3 8.43 -1.34 -19.55
N LEU A 4 9.45 -1.15 -18.70
CA LEU A 4 10.17 0.11 -18.60
C LEU A 4 11.00 0.38 -19.87
N ARG A 5 11.66 -0.64 -20.41
CA ARG A 5 12.41 -0.53 -21.66
C ARG A 5 11.50 -0.40 -22.89
N ARG A 6 10.30 -1.01 -22.87
CA ARG A 6 9.36 -1.00 -24.00
C ARG A 6 8.45 0.23 -24.03
N ASP A 7 7.87 0.60 -22.89
CA ASP A 7 6.78 1.58 -22.78
C ASP A 7 7.18 2.84 -21.98
N GLY A 8 8.48 2.95 -21.62
CA GLY A 8 9.03 4.06 -20.84
C GLY A 8 8.60 4.10 -19.36
N LEU A 9 9.01 5.16 -18.65
CA LEU A 9 8.72 5.34 -17.22
C LEU A 9 7.21 5.45 -16.94
N ARG A 10 6.47 6.20 -17.76
CA ARG A 10 5.02 6.34 -17.63
C ARG A 10 4.32 4.99 -17.86
N GLY A 11 4.71 4.23 -18.89
CA GLY A 11 4.15 2.91 -19.15
C GLY A 11 4.45 1.90 -18.05
N ALA A 12 5.61 1.99 -17.40
CA ALA A 12 5.93 1.16 -16.25
C ALA A 12 5.08 1.50 -15.00
N LEU A 13 4.90 2.79 -14.70
CA LEU A 13 4.16 3.24 -13.52
C LEU A 13 2.65 3.01 -13.65
N PHE A 14 2.06 3.41 -14.77
CA PHE A 14 0.62 3.33 -15.00
C PHE A 14 0.17 1.99 -15.60
N GLY A 15 1.08 1.28 -16.28
CA GLY A 15 0.79 -0.04 -16.86
C GLY A 15 1.02 -1.21 -15.89
N THR A 16 1.34 -0.96 -14.62
CA THR A 16 1.50 -1.97 -13.56
C THR A 16 0.98 -1.46 -12.21
N ASN A 17 1.00 -2.31 -11.19
CA ASN A 17 0.65 -1.92 -9.82
C ASN A 17 1.73 -1.03 -9.13
N ALA A 18 2.79 -0.65 -9.84
CA ALA A 18 3.90 0.13 -9.29
C ALA A 18 3.47 1.51 -8.77
N ALA A 19 2.60 2.23 -9.51
CA ALA A 19 2.10 3.52 -9.03
C ALA A 19 1.31 3.39 -7.72
N ALA A 20 0.45 2.37 -7.61
CA ALA A 20 -0.29 2.10 -6.38
C ALA A 20 0.63 1.73 -5.22
N MET A 21 1.67 0.92 -5.48
CA MET A 21 2.67 0.56 -4.47
C MET A 21 3.47 1.77 -3.98
N LEU A 22 3.91 2.65 -4.90
CA LEU A 22 4.62 3.87 -4.53
C LEU A 22 3.73 4.82 -3.73
N ALA A 23 2.47 5.01 -4.16
CA ALA A 23 1.51 5.84 -3.45
C ALA A 23 1.24 5.29 -2.04
N PHE A 24 1.07 3.97 -1.90
CA PHE A 24 0.89 3.33 -0.60
C PHE A 24 2.12 3.49 0.30
N ALA A 25 3.32 3.23 -0.23
CA ALA A 25 4.56 3.35 0.53
C ALA A 25 4.82 4.77 1.01
N LEU A 26 4.70 5.76 0.13
CA LEU A 26 4.90 7.18 0.45
C LEU A 26 3.79 7.73 1.35
N GLY A 27 2.55 7.30 1.13
CA GLY A 27 1.40 7.71 1.95
C GLY A 27 1.50 7.18 3.37
N ALA A 28 1.81 5.89 3.54
CA ALA A 28 1.96 5.27 4.85
C ALA A 28 3.16 5.82 5.64
N SER A 29 4.33 5.92 5.00
CA SER A 29 5.53 6.43 5.67
C SER A 29 5.45 7.93 5.96
N GLY A 30 4.83 8.70 5.07
CA GLY A 30 4.55 10.12 5.31
C GLY A 30 3.55 10.32 6.44
N LEU A 31 2.48 9.52 6.50
CA LEU A 31 1.52 9.56 7.62
C LEU A 31 2.20 9.21 8.95
N ALA A 32 3.05 8.18 8.97
CA ALA A 32 3.81 7.83 10.17
C ALA A 32 4.72 8.98 10.63
N ALA A 33 5.44 9.63 9.70
CA ALA A 33 6.27 10.78 10.00
C ALA A 33 5.47 11.97 10.55
N LEU A 34 4.31 12.28 9.95
CA LEU A 34 3.42 13.34 10.41
C LEU A 34 2.82 13.05 11.79
N LEU A 35 2.41 11.81 12.04
CA LEU A 35 1.94 11.38 13.36
C LEU A 35 3.05 11.50 14.40
N HIS A 36 4.27 11.09 14.05
CA HIS A 36 5.43 11.22 14.94
C HIS A 36 5.73 12.68 15.27
N LEU A 37 5.75 13.55 14.27
CA LEU A 37 5.89 15.01 14.46
C LEU A 37 4.79 15.57 15.36
N ALA A 38 3.55 15.12 15.20
CA ALA A 38 2.43 15.59 16.01
C ALA A 38 2.51 15.14 17.47
N LEU A 39 3.09 13.96 17.74
CA LEU A 39 3.18 13.38 19.08
C LEU A 39 4.44 13.82 19.85
N SER A 40 5.60 13.86 19.20
CA SER A 40 6.88 14.14 19.86
C SER A 40 7.48 15.51 19.51
N GLY A 41 7.03 16.14 18.41
CA GLY A 41 7.59 17.40 17.91
C GLY A 41 9.00 17.30 17.31
N SER A 42 9.62 16.11 17.27
CA SER A 42 11.02 15.96 16.84
C SER A 42 11.14 15.54 15.37
N PRO A 43 11.77 16.35 14.50
CA PRO A 43 11.95 16.00 13.08
C PRO A 43 12.86 14.79 12.84
N ALA A 44 13.86 14.58 13.70
CA ALA A 44 14.77 13.44 13.60
C ALA A 44 14.03 12.10 13.78
N GLN A 45 13.26 11.97 14.85
CA GLN A 45 12.50 10.73 15.09
C GLN A 45 11.37 10.53 14.06
N ALA A 46 10.85 11.61 13.49
CA ALA A 46 9.88 11.51 12.40
C ALA A 46 10.50 10.90 11.13
N LEU A 47 11.76 11.21 10.83
CA LEU A 47 12.51 10.54 9.77
C LEU A 47 12.76 9.07 10.11
N ASP A 48 13.10 8.75 11.36
CA ASP A 48 13.27 7.36 11.80
C ASP A 48 11.98 6.55 11.64
N SER A 49 10.84 7.15 12.03
CA SER A 49 9.51 6.57 11.86
C SER A 49 9.15 6.35 10.39
N LEU A 50 9.49 7.31 9.51
CA LEU A 50 9.32 7.18 8.06
C LEU A 50 10.08 5.97 7.52
N LEU A 51 11.36 5.84 7.87
CA LEU A 51 12.24 4.76 7.40
C LEU A 51 11.81 3.39 7.94
N ASN A 52 11.46 3.31 9.23
CA ASN A 52 10.93 2.10 9.84
C ASN A 52 9.60 1.67 9.19
N THR A 53 8.72 2.61 8.90
CA THR A 53 7.44 2.33 8.22
C THR A 53 7.64 1.90 6.77
N LEU A 54 8.60 2.49 6.05
CA LEU A 54 8.95 2.07 4.69
C LEU A 54 9.46 0.63 4.65
N SER A 55 10.31 0.26 5.62
CA SER A 55 10.74 -1.12 5.85
C SER A 55 9.56 -2.04 6.18
N GLY A 56 8.62 -1.60 7.02
CA GLY A 56 7.38 -2.31 7.33
C GLY A 56 6.49 -2.56 6.12
N VAL A 57 6.24 -1.55 5.29
CA VAL A 57 5.42 -1.64 4.05
C VAL A 57 5.98 -2.70 3.09
N THR A 58 7.30 -2.84 3.04
CA THR A 58 7.98 -3.84 2.20
C THR A 58 8.16 -5.19 2.90
N THR A 59 7.74 -5.28 4.16
CA THR A 59 7.97 -6.40 5.08
C THR A 59 9.44 -6.81 5.14
N ALA A 60 10.36 -5.84 5.03
CA ALA A 60 11.81 -6.08 5.10
C ALA A 60 12.28 -6.28 6.54
N GLY A 61 11.66 -5.59 7.50
CA GLY A 61 11.92 -5.77 8.94
C GLY A 61 13.18 -5.07 9.47
N PHE A 62 13.80 -4.20 8.68
CA PHE A 62 14.85 -3.29 9.16
C PHE A 62 14.30 -2.20 10.07
N SER A 63 15.11 -1.77 11.04
CA SER A 63 14.81 -0.66 11.97
C SER A 63 16.05 0.24 12.11
N VAL A 64 15.91 1.55 11.91
CA VAL A 64 16.99 2.53 12.08
C VAL A 64 17.08 3.08 13.50
N ALA A 65 15.95 3.07 14.22
CA ALA A 65 15.81 3.42 15.62
C ALA A 65 14.74 2.50 16.26
N PRO A 66 14.62 2.45 17.60
CA PRO A 66 13.56 1.72 18.27
C PRO A 66 12.17 2.12 17.74
N VAL A 67 11.31 1.13 17.49
CA VAL A 67 9.92 1.37 17.09
C VAL A 67 9.17 2.02 18.25
N ASP A 68 8.47 3.11 17.97
CA ASP A 68 7.65 3.80 18.96
C ASP A 68 6.49 2.90 19.42
N ALA A 69 6.32 2.78 20.74
CA ALA A 69 5.26 2.02 21.37
C ALA A 69 3.93 2.81 21.46
N ALA A 70 3.91 4.07 21.00
CA ALA A 70 2.69 4.85 20.91
C ALA A 70 1.63 4.07 20.10
N PRO A 71 0.43 3.84 20.68
CA PRO A 71 -0.61 3.02 20.05
C PRO A 71 -0.92 3.36 18.58
N PRO A 72 -1.03 4.63 18.14
CA PRO A 72 -1.34 4.94 16.74
C PRO A 72 -0.20 4.58 15.78
N LEU A 73 1.05 4.79 16.17
CA LEU A 73 2.23 4.49 15.34
C LEU A 73 2.42 2.98 15.21
N LEU A 74 2.29 2.25 16.32
CA LEU A 74 2.39 0.80 16.32
C LEU A 74 1.25 0.14 15.52
N ALA A 75 0.01 0.62 15.68
CA ALA A 75 -1.13 0.11 14.93
C ALA A 75 -0.96 0.35 13.42
N LEU A 76 -0.47 1.53 13.02
CA LEU A 76 -0.17 1.84 11.62
C LEU A 76 0.91 0.91 11.07
N LEU A 77 2.02 0.73 11.79
CA LEU A 77 3.12 -0.14 11.38
C LEU A 77 2.65 -1.59 11.17
N LEU A 78 1.89 -2.13 12.12
CA LEU A 78 1.36 -3.48 12.02
C LEU A 78 0.39 -3.62 10.85
N ALA A 79 -0.49 -2.64 10.63
CA ALA A 79 -1.43 -2.65 9.51
C ALA A 79 -0.72 -2.68 8.15
N VAL A 80 0.35 -1.89 7.97
CA VAL A 80 1.10 -1.87 6.71
C VAL A 80 1.98 -3.11 6.50
N MET A 81 2.39 -3.79 7.58
CA MET A 81 3.07 -5.08 7.49
C MET A 81 2.10 -6.20 7.08
N VAL A 82 0.84 -6.13 7.51
CA VAL A 82 -0.22 -7.07 7.09
C VAL A 82 -0.54 -6.89 5.61
N VAL A 83 -0.67 -5.64 5.14
CA VAL A 83 -0.99 -5.32 3.73
C VAL A 83 0.21 -4.60 3.11
N GLY A 84 1.15 -5.38 2.57
CA GLY A 84 2.45 -4.86 2.14
C GLY A 84 3.01 -5.57 0.91
N GLY A 85 3.99 -4.93 0.27
CA GLY A 85 4.73 -5.46 -0.87
C GLY A 85 3.96 -5.52 -2.20
N GLY A 86 4.74 -5.64 -3.28
CA GLY A 86 4.25 -5.74 -4.65
C GLY A 86 4.11 -7.18 -5.17
N ALA A 87 3.47 -7.30 -6.33
CA ALA A 87 3.40 -8.52 -7.13
C ALA A 87 4.77 -9.14 -7.38
N GLY A 88 4.93 -10.44 -7.16
CA GLY A 88 6.20 -11.14 -7.43
C GLY A 88 7.39 -10.66 -6.57
N SER A 89 7.14 -9.95 -5.47
CA SER A 89 8.16 -9.54 -4.48
C SER A 89 8.38 -10.62 -3.41
N THR A 90 9.46 -10.53 -2.65
CA THR A 90 9.79 -11.40 -1.49
C THR A 90 9.02 -11.08 -0.21
N ALA A 91 8.14 -10.07 -0.23
CA ALA A 91 7.35 -9.68 0.95
C ALA A 91 6.43 -10.78 1.48
N GLY A 92 6.22 -10.87 2.79
CA GLY A 92 5.45 -11.95 3.43
C GLY A 92 3.94 -11.69 3.61
N GLY A 93 3.52 -10.42 3.66
CA GLY A 93 2.12 -10.04 3.95
C GLY A 93 1.13 -10.27 2.81
N ILE A 94 -0.12 -9.84 3.01
CA ILE A 94 -1.12 -9.77 1.94
C ILE A 94 -0.64 -8.75 0.91
N LYS A 95 -0.20 -9.26 -0.24
CA LYS A 95 0.29 -8.44 -1.34
C LYS A 95 -0.72 -7.36 -1.70
N LEU A 96 -0.25 -6.13 -1.91
CA LEU A 96 -1.08 -4.97 -2.20
C LEU A 96 -2.03 -5.21 -3.39
N GLU A 97 -1.58 -5.95 -4.40
CA GLU A 97 -2.40 -6.34 -5.55
C GLU A 97 -3.64 -7.17 -5.17
N ARG A 98 -3.50 -8.09 -4.20
CA ARG A 98 -4.59 -8.95 -3.73
C ARG A 98 -5.58 -8.12 -2.91
N ALA A 99 -5.07 -7.23 -2.07
CA ALA A 99 -5.91 -6.31 -1.30
C ALA A 99 -6.72 -5.39 -2.23
N LEU A 100 -6.12 -4.86 -3.29
CA LEU A 100 -6.82 -4.03 -4.28
C LEU A 100 -7.89 -4.81 -5.05
N THR A 101 -7.59 -6.03 -5.49
CA THR A 101 -8.57 -6.89 -6.17
C THR A 101 -9.73 -7.25 -5.24
N PHE A 102 -9.44 -7.55 -3.97
CA PHE A 102 -10.46 -7.80 -2.97
C PHE A 102 -11.34 -6.56 -2.74
N ALA A 103 -10.75 -5.38 -2.59
CA ALA A 103 -11.50 -4.13 -2.46
C ALA A 103 -12.39 -3.84 -3.69
N ARG A 104 -11.91 -4.14 -4.91
CA ARG A 104 -12.72 -4.06 -6.13
C ARG A 104 -13.89 -5.06 -6.09
N ALA A 105 -13.66 -6.28 -5.62
CA ALA A 105 -14.71 -7.30 -5.49
C ALA A 105 -15.79 -6.87 -4.48
N VAL A 106 -15.38 -6.35 -3.32
CA VAL A 106 -16.30 -5.80 -2.31
C VAL A 106 -17.11 -4.64 -2.90
N ARG A 107 -16.47 -3.72 -3.64
CA ARG A 107 -17.18 -2.62 -4.31
C ARG A 107 -18.22 -3.14 -5.29
N VAL A 108 -17.89 -4.14 -6.12
CA VAL A 108 -18.85 -4.75 -7.05
C VAL A 108 -20.01 -5.42 -6.30
N ALA A 109 -19.72 -6.14 -5.22
CA ALA A 109 -20.75 -6.78 -4.40
C ALA A 109 -21.70 -5.75 -3.76
N LEU A 110 -21.17 -4.63 -3.25
CA LEU A 110 -21.98 -3.54 -2.71
C LEU A 110 -22.83 -2.85 -3.78
N LEU A 111 -22.28 -2.67 -4.99
CA LEU A 111 -23.04 -2.12 -6.11
C LEU A 111 -24.20 -3.05 -6.50
N ARG A 112 -23.97 -4.38 -6.53
CA ARG A 112 -25.02 -5.39 -6.81
C ARG A 112 -26.22 -5.33 -5.87
N LEU A 113 -26.09 -4.76 -4.68
CA LEU A 113 -27.24 -4.52 -3.78
C LEU A 113 -28.19 -3.42 -4.29
N ARG A 114 -27.73 -2.55 -5.20
CA ARG A 114 -28.50 -1.40 -5.71
C ARG A 114 -28.92 -1.54 -7.17
N VAL A 115 -28.24 -2.38 -7.95
CA VAL A 115 -28.56 -2.57 -9.38
C VAL A 115 -29.55 -3.75 -9.56
N PRO A 116 -30.42 -3.72 -10.59
CA PRO A 116 -31.34 -4.82 -10.88
C PRO A 116 -30.64 -6.14 -11.14
N ALA A 117 -31.36 -7.26 -10.95
CA ALA A 117 -30.81 -8.61 -11.07
C ALA A 117 -30.25 -8.92 -12.47
N GLU A 118 -30.74 -8.25 -13.52
CA GLU A 118 -30.27 -8.40 -14.89
C GLU A 118 -28.97 -7.63 -15.19
N ALA A 119 -28.51 -6.77 -14.28
CA ALA A 119 -27.32 -5.96 -14.51
C ALA A 119 -26.03 -6.80 -14.41
N VAL A 120 -25.38 -7.02 -15.54
CA VAL A 120 -24.07 -7.69 -15.60
C VAL A 120 -22.99 -6.71 -15.11
N THR A 121 -22.56 -6.84 -13.85
CA THR A 121 -21.42 -6.10 -13.30
C THR A 121 -20.18 -7.01 -13.23
N PRO A 122 -19.35 -7.09 -14.30
CA PRO A 122 -18.11 -7.87 -14.26
C PRO A 122 -17.08 -7.20 -13.33
N LEU A 123 -16.27 -8.01 -12.66
CA LEU A 123 -15.11 -7.51 -11.92
C LEU A 123 -14.05 -7.12 -12.94
N MET A 124 -13.79 -5.82 -13.11
CA MET A 124 -12.80 -5.37 -14.10
C MET A 124 -11.42 -5.30 -13.46
N ALA A 125 -10.46 -6.08 -13.98
CA ALA A 125 -9.05 -6.01 -13.63
C ALA A 125 -8.26 -5.44 -14.81
N ASN A 126 -7.79 -4.19 -14.68
CA ASN A 126 -6.96 -3.52 -15.69
C ASN A 126 -7.57 -3.44 -17.10
N GLY A 127 -8.91 -3.38 -17.19
CA GLY A 127 -9.64 -3.29 -18.47
C GLY A 127 -10.07 -4.65 -19.04
N GLU A 128 -9.68 -5.75 -18.41
CA GLU A 128 -10.10 -7.11 -18.75
C GLU A 128 -11.04 -7.66 -17.66
N ARG A 129 -11.89 -8.62 -18.03
CA ARG A 129 -12.88 -9.25 -17.14
C ARG A 129 -12.24 -10.25 -16.18
#